data_AF-A0A961SX03-F1
#
_entry.id   AF-A0A961SX03-F1
#
_cell.length_a   1.000
_cell.length_b   1.000
_cell.length_c   1.000
_cell.angle_alpha   90.00
_cell.angle_beta   90.00
_cell.angle_gamma   90.00
#
_symmetry.space_group_name_H-M   'P 1'
#
loop_
_entity.id
_entity.type
_entity.pdbx_description
1 polymer ?
#
loop_
_entity_poly.entity_id
_entity_poly.type
_entity_poly.pdbx_seq_one_letter_code
_entity_poly.pdbx_strand_id
1 'polypeptide(L)' 'AFNGIYPALAEKHDIDLYPFFLDGVAGNPELNQPDGMHPTAQGVDEIVTRFLPHAIRFVSELADKSALR' A
#
# COMPACT_ATOMS: atom_id res chain seq x y z
N ALA A 1 -8.61 17.40 -8.29
CA ALA A 1 -7.51 16.88 -7.45
C ALA A 1 -7.59 15.36 -7.46
N PHE A 2 -6.49 14.65 -7.73
CA PHE A 2 -6.46 13.19 -7.88
C PHE A 2 -6.40 12.46 -6.52
N ASN A 3 -5.48 12.85 -5.63
CA ASN A 3 -5.24 12.12 -4.37
C ASN A 3 -6.45 12.04 -3.44
N GLY A 4 -7.34 13.03 -3.46
CA GLY A 4 -8.52 13.07 -2.59
C GLY A 4 -9.59 12.01 -2.92
N ILE A 5 -9.54 11.37 -4.10
CA ILE A 5 -10.54 10.37 -4.47
C ILE A 5 -10.40 9.08 -3.64
N TYR A 6 -9.18 8.74 -3.22
CA TYR A 6 -8.90 7.50 -2.47
C TYR A 6 -9.51 7.49 -1.06
N PRO A 7 -9.28 8.49 -0.18
CA PRO A 7 -9.94 8.55 1.13
C PRO A 7 -11.46 8.67 1.01
N ALA A 8 -11.97 9.43 0.02
CA ALA A 8 -13.41 9.55 -0.20
C ALA A 8 -14.06 8.20 -0.60
N LEU A 9 -13.38 7.39 -1.41
CA LEU A 9 -13.85 6.05 -1.76
C LEU A 9 -13.75 5.08 -0.58
N ALA A 10 -12.68 5.15 0.21
CA ALA A 10 -12.51 4.30 1.39
C ALA A 10 -13.63 4.52 2.41
N GLU A 11 -13.95 5.79 2.70
CA GLU A 11 -15.07 6.17 3.57
C GLU A 11 -16.42 5.71 3.00
N LYS A 12 -16.68 5.97 1.72
CA LYS A 12 -17.94 5.61 1.05
C LYS A 12 -18.22 4.10 1.10
N HIS A 13 -17.17 3.28 1.03
CA HIS A 13 -17.30 1.82 0.92
C HIS A 13 -17.02 1.09 2.24
N ASP A 14 -16.71 1.82 3.32
CA ASP A 14 -16.33 1.25 4.62
C ASP A 14 -15.19 0.21 4.48
N ILE A 15 -14.13 0.60 3.76
CA ILE A 15 -12.94 -0.23 3.53
C ILE A 15 -11.68 0.46 4.04
N ASP A 16 -10.72 -0.35 4.48
CA ASP A 16 -9.41 0.14 4.87
C ASP A 16 -8.66 0.79 3.69
N LEU A 17 -7.88 1.82 4.01
CA LEU A 17 -7.03 2.53 3.05
C LEU A 17 -5.56 2.45 3.47
N TYR A 18 -4.71 1.97 2.55
CA TYR A 18 -3.27 2.18 2.60
C TYR A 18 -2.93 3.47 1.84
N PRO A 19 -2.61 4.60 2.50
CA PRO A 19 -2.72 5.94 1.89
C PRO A 19 -1.76 6.21 0.73
N PHE A 20 -0.56 5.62 0.75
CA PHE A 20 0.41 5.77 -0.33
C PHE A 20 1.31 4.54 -0.46
N PHE A 21 1.17 3.81 -1.56
CA PHE A 21 1.87 2.55 -1.76
C PHE A 21 3.40 2.68 -1.82
N LEU A 22 3.89 3.80 -2.35
CA LEU A 22 5.32 4.06 -2.53
C LEU A 22 5.92 4.93 -1.42
N ASP A 23 5.25 5.04 -0.27
CA ASP A 23 5.77 5.80 0.87
C ASP A 23 7.14 5.28 1.32
N GLY A 24 8.11 6.18 1.47
CA GLY A 24 9.51 5.86 1.74
C GLY A 24 10.34 5.39 0.53
N VAL A 25 9.74 5.16 -0.63
CA VAL A 25 10.43 4.71 -1.86
C VAL A 25 10.38 5.76 -2.97
N ALA A 26 9.23 6.38 -3.21
CA ALA A 26 9.07 7.32 -4.31
C ALA A 26 10.05 8.51 -4.22
N GLY A 27 10.85 8.68 -5.26
CA GLY A 27 11.80 9.78 -5.37
C GLY A 27 13.09 9.58 -4.58
N ASN A 28 13.31 8.41 -3.96
CA ASN A 28 14.56 8.08 -3.31
C ASN A 28 15.56 7.53 -4.37
N PRO A 29 16.66 8.24 -4.66
CA PRO A 29 17.61 7.82 -5.70
C PRO A 29 18.26 6.46 -5.47
N GLU A 30 18.33 5.99 -4.22
CA GLU A 30 18.89 4.66 -3.89
C GLU A 30 17.87 3.52 -4.12
N LEU A 31 16.58 3.84 -4.03
CA LEU A 31 15.49 2.87 -4.16
C LEU A 31 14.74 2.98 -5.49
N ASN A 32 15.07 3.96 -6.32
CA ASN A 32 14.54 4.15 -7.67
C ASN A 32 15.56 3.82 -8.76
N GLN A 33 15.07 3.40 -9.91
CA GLN A 33 15.83 3.24 -11.15
C GLN A 33 16.35 4.62 -11.62
N PRO A 34 17.29 4.67 -12.58
CA PRO A 34 17.84 5.93 -13.08
C PRO A 34 16.81 6.93 -13.63
N ASP A 35 15.60 6.48 -13.92
CA ASP A 35 14.48 7.33 -14.34
C ASP A 35 13.78 8.09 -13.19
N GLY A 36 14.11 7.76 -11.93
CA GLY A 36 13.50 8.36 -10.74
C GLY A 36 12.03 8.03 -10.51
N MET A 37 11.45 7.12 -11.30
CA MET A 37 10.02 6.79 -11.28
C MET A 37 9.76 5.37 -10.78
N HIS A 38 10.55 4.41 -11.24
CA HIS A 38 10.31 2.99 -10.93
C HIS A 38 11.19 2.52 -9.77
N PRO A 39 10.68 1.72 -8.83
CA PRO A 39 11.53 1.11 -7.80
C PRO A 39 12.59 0.16 -8.38
N THR A 40 13.75 0.07 -7.72
CA THR A 40 14.72 -1.00 -7.90
C THR A 40 14.27 -2.28 -7.17
N ALA A 41 15.04 -3.37 -7.26
CA ALA A 41 14.78 -4.56 -6.44
C ALA A 41 14.78 -4.23 -4.93
N GLN A 42 15.75 -3.44 -4.47
CA GLN A 42 15.80 -2.97 -3.07
C GLN A 42 14.62 -2.05 -2.73
N GLY A 43 14.18 -1.22 -3.68
CA GLY A 43 12.95 -0.43 -3.51
C GLY A 43 11.70 -1.30 -3.35
N VAL A 44 11.62 -2.42 -4.07
CA VAL A 44 10.53 -3.41 -3.87
C VAL A 44 10.63 -4.07 -2.49
N ASP A 45 11.83 -4.43 -2.03
CA ASP A 45 12.01 -5.00 -0.68
C ASP A 45 11.51 -4.04 0.42
N GLU A 46 11.75 -2.73 0.27
CA GLU A 46 11.24 -1.70 1.19
C GLU A 46 9.70 -1.58 1.12
N ILE A 47 9.13 -1.59 -0.09
CA ILE A 47 7.66 -1.61 -0.28
C ILE A 47 7.05 -2.81 0.45
N VAL A 48 7.61 -4.01 0.26
CA VAL A 48 7.11 -5.24 0.87
C VAL A 48 7.25 -5.18 2.40
N THR A 49 8.40 -4.73 2.90
CA THR A 49 8.64 -4.57 4.34
C THR A 49 7.57 -3.71 5.01
N ARG A 50 7.18 -2.60 4.37
CA ARG A 50 6.16 -1.68 4.88
C ARG A 50 4.74 -2.21 4.72
N PHE A 51 4.42 -2.79 3.56
CA PHE A 51 3.07 -3.17 3.20
C PHE A 51 2.64 -4.51 3.81
N LEU A 52 3.56 -5.46 4.00
CA LEU A 52 3.24 -6.83 4.40
C LEU A 52 2.41 -6.92 5.70
N PRO A 53 2.67 -6.16 6.78
CA PRO A 53 1.83 -6.19 7.98
C PRO A 53 0.37 -5.77 7.72
N HIS A 54 0.14 -4.86 6.77
CA HIS A 54 -1.20 -4.42 6.39
C HIS A 54 -1.91 -5.48 5.54
N ALA A 55 -1.19 -6.10 4.60
CA ALA A 55 -1.71 -7.19 3.79
C ALA A 55 -2.10 -8.40 4.65
N ILE A 56 -1.26 -8.78 5.61
CA ILE A 56 -1.55 -9.86 6.56
C ILE A 56 -2.82 -9.53 7.35
N ARG A 57 -2.91 -8.33 7.93
CA ARG A 57 -4.11 -7.89 8.67
C ARG A 57 -5.37 -7.99 7.83
N PHE A 58 -5.34 -7.44 6.62
CA PHE A 58 -6.48 -7.45 5.71
C PHE A 58 -6.94 -8.88 5.40
N VAL A 59 -6.02 -9.77 5.05
CA VAL A 59 -6.34 -11.18 4.75
C VAL A 59 -6.87 -11.90 5.99
N SER A 60 -6.30 -11.67 7.17
CA SER A 60 -6.80 -12.23 8.43
C SER A 60 -8.23 -11.79 8.73
N GLU A 61 -8.53 -10.49 8.60
CA GLU A 61 -9.88 -9.98 8.83
C GLU A 61 -10.91 -10.51 7.84
N LEU A 62 -10.52 -10.74 6.58
CA LEU A 62 -11.38 -11.39 5.59
C LEU A 62 -11.67 -12.85 5.97
N ALA A 63 -10.66 -13.58 6.44
CA ALA A 63 -10.83 -14.96 6.88
C ALA A 63 -11.78 -15.04 8.10
N ASP A 64 -11.62 -14.14 9.07
CA ASP A 64 -12.47 -14.07 10.25
C ASP A 64 -13.92 -13.71 9.89
N LYS A 65 -14.12 -12.70 9.03
CA LYS A 65 -15.46 -12.33 8.51
C LYS A 65 -16.11 -13.45 7.71
N SER A 66 -15.33 -14.26 7.00
CA SER A 66 -15.83 -15.44 6.29
C SER A 66 -16.23 -16.57 7.24
N ALA A 67 -15.56 -16.72 8.38
CA ALA A 67 -15.88 -17.74 9.37
C ALA A 67 -17.11 -17.39 10.24
N LEU A 68 -17.49 -16.11 10.29
CA LEU A 68 -18.65 -15.57 11.01
C LEU A 68 -19.96 -15.58 10.19
N ARG A 69 -19.91 -15.97 8.92
CA ARG A 69 -21.07 -16.10 8.02
C ARG A 69 -21.48 -17.56 7.87
#